data_AF-A0A7C9A619-F1
#
_entry.id   AF-A0A7C9A619-F1
#
_cell.length_a   1.000
_cell.length_b   1.000
_cell.length_c   1.000
_cell.angle_alpha   90.00
_cell.angle_beta   90.00
_cell.angle_gamma   90.00
#
_symmetry.space_group_name_H-M   'P 1'
#
loop_
_entity.id
_entity.type
_entity.pdbx_description
1 polymer ?
#
loop_
_entity_poly.entity_id
_entity_poly.type
_entity_poly.pdbx_seq_one_letter_code
_entity_poly.pdbx_strand_id
1 'polypeptide(L)'
;SKLECSGDASLQNALELVHEYLNQIPSYGHREALLLYSALSTCDPGDIMETIKKCKNSKIRCSIAGLSAEMFICKHICQETGGSYSVALDEVSIHYKKYVLNKLFLVVTLCEMGVIWIIQDIHRKIYIKMLYKWATWKERNRRIFE
;
A
#
# COMPACT_ATOMS: atom_id res chain seq x y z
N SER A 1 -8.45 11.55 -16.12
CA SER A 1 -7.83 10.41 -16.81
C SER A 1 -8.15 9.16 -16.01
N LYS A 2 -8.78 8.15 -16.64
CA LYS A 2 -8.87 6.81 -16.05
C LYS A 2 -7.42 6.30 -15.96
N LEU A 3 -6.94 6.01 -14.76
CA LEU A 3 -5.71 5.24 -14.61
C LEU A 3 -6.07 3.82 -15.05
N GLU A 4 -5.64 3.44 -16.24
CA GLU A 4 -5.77 2.06 -16.70
C GLU A 4 -4.63 1.26 -16.07
N CYS A 5 -4.98 0.43 -15.08
CA CYS A 5 -4.05 -0.55 -14.54
C CYS A 5 -3.87 -1.63 -15.61
N SER A 6 -2.78 -1.56 -16.36
CA SER A 6 -2.38 -2.56 -17.34
C SER A 6 -1.09 -3.23 -16.88
N GLY A 7 -0.91 -4.50 -17.26
CA GLY A 7 0.22 -5.32 -16.84
C GLY A 7 -0.10 -6.24 -15.67
N ASP A 8 0.79 -7.22 -15.46
CA ASP A 8 0.68 -8.19 -14.38
C ASP A 8 1.23 -7.64 -13.07
N ALA A 9 0.63 -8.05 -11.95
CA ALA A 9 1.13 -7.69 -10.63
C ALA A 9 2.42 -8.47 -10.31
N SER A 10 3.40 -7.79 -9.72
CA SER A 10 4.65 -8.41 -9.24
C SER A 10 4.90 -8.01 -7.78
N LEU A 11 4.85 -9.01 -6.89
CA LEU A 11 5.18 -8.84 -5.48
C LEU A 11 6.70 -8.70 -5.26
N GLN A 12 7.51 -9.37 -6.07
CA GLN A 12 8.97 -9.25 -6.00
C GLN A 12 9.40 -7.81 -6.24
N ASN A 13 8.99 -7.20 -7.35
CA ASN A 13 9.36 -5.82 -7.69
C ASN A 13 8.89 -4.84 -6.61
N ALA A 14 7.68 -5.05 -6.07
CA ALA A 14 7.16 -4.22 -4.98
C ALA A 14 8.03 -4.33 -3.70
N LEU A 15 8.44 -5.54 -3.32
CA LEU A 15 9.28 -5.77 -2.14
C LEU A 15 10.71 -5.26 -2.35
N GLU A 16 11.27 -5.40 -3.55
CA GLU A 16 12.59 -4.85 -3.89
C GLU A 16 12.61 -3.33 -3.79
N LEU A 17 11.57 -2.66 -4.31
CA LEU A 17 11.41 -1.21 -4.16
C LEU A 17 11.30 -0.82 -2.68
N VAL A 18 10.43 -1.48 -1.92
CA VAL A 18 10.28 -1.26 -0.47
C VAL A 18 11.62 -1.42 0.25
N HIS A 19 12.38 -2.45 -0.10
CA HIS A 19 13.70 -2.68 0.46
C HIS A 19 14.66 -1.54 0.13
N GLU A 20 14.72 -1.09 -1.12
CA GLU A 20 15.59 0.01 -1.54
C GLU A 20 15.29 1.32 -0.78
N TYR A 21 14.02 1.68 -0.62
CA TYR A 21 13.62 2.88 0.12
C TYR A 21 13.89 2.75 1.62
N LEU A 22 13.40 1.68 2.26
CA LEU A 22 13.47 1.55 3.72
C LEU A 22 14.86 1.19 4.23
N ASN A 23 15.75 0.67 3.37
CA ASN A 23 17.12 0.38 3.77
C ASN A 23 17.98 1.64 3.94
N GLN A 24 17.53 2.79 3.40
CA GLN A 24 18.14 4.10 3.66
C GLN A 24 17.88 4.60 5.08
N ILE A 25 16.81 4.09 5.73
CA ILE A 25 16.48 4.43 7.12
C ILE A 25 17.53 3.80 8.04
N PRO A 26 18.11 4.54 9.00
CA PRO A 26 19.06 4.00 9.97
C PRO A 26 18.52 2.80 10.78
N SER A 27 19.43 1.98 11.32
CA SER A 27 19.08 0.73 12.02
C SER A 27 18.23 0.88 13.29
N TYR A 28 18.17 2.09 13.85
CA TYR A 28 17.33 2.44 15.00
C TYR A 28 15.91 2.91 14.59
N GLY A 29 15.66 3.12 13.29
CA GLY A 29 14.36 3.49 12.76
C GLY A 29 13.47 2.28 12.52
N HIS A 30 12.16 2.48 12.61
CA HIS A 30 11.18 1.46 12.25
C HIS A 30 11.05 1.39 10.72
N ARG A 31 11.15 0.17 10.18
CA ARG A 31 11.01 -0.10 8.75
C ARG A 31 9.73 -0.90 8.54
N GLU A 32 8.65 -0.22 8.21
CA GLU A 32 7.34 -0.85 8.00
C GLU A 32 6.82 -0.56 6.60
N ALA A 33 6.22 -1.57 5.98
CA ALA A 33 5.60 -1.48 4.66
C ALA A 33 4.18 -2.04 4.71
N LEU A 34 3.26 -1.36 4.04
CA LEU A 34 1.87 -1.78 3.93
C LEU A 34 1.49 -1.86 2.45
N LEU A 35 1.27 -3.07 1.96
CA LEU A 35 0.96 -3.33 0.57
C LEU A 35 -0.54 -3.56 0.40
N LEU A 36 -1.11 -2.97 -0.63
CA LEU A 36 -2.47 -3.24 -1.08
C LEU A 36 -2.40 -4.16 -2.29
N TYR A 37 -2.94 -5.37 -2.15
CA TYR A 37 -2.90 -6.38 -3.20
C TYR A 37 -4.30 -6.74 -3.67
N SER A 38 -4.54 -6.68 -4.98
CA SER A 38 -5.84 -7.01 -5.57
C SER A 38 -5.79 -8.10 -6.62
N ALA A 39 -4.59 -8.49 -7.08
CA ALA A 39 -4.45 -9.60 -8.00
C ALA A 39 -4.59 -10.94 -7.26
N LEU A 40 -4.87 -12.00 -8.00
CA LEU A 40 -4.93 -13.37 -7.50
C LEU A 40 -3.67 -14.19 -7.87
N SER A 41 -2.86 -13.63 -8.76
CA SER A 41 -1.59 -14.18 -9.23
C SER A 41 -0.53 -13.09 -9.15
N THR A 42 0.74 -13.49 -9.09
CA THR A 42 1.91 -12.62 -9.19
C THR A 42 2.80 -13.16 -10.32
N CYS A 43 3.39 -12.27 -11.10
CA CYS A 43 4.26 -12.59 -12.22
C CYS A 43 5.65 -11.98 -11.91
N ASP A 44 6.44 -12.74 -11.17
CA ASP A 44 7.76 -12.31 -10.69
C ASP A 44 8.87 -12.89 -11.58
N PRO A 45 9.91 -12.10 -11.94
CA PRO A 45 10.98 -12.55 -12.81
C PRO A 45 11.96 -13.54 -12.15
N GLY A 46 12.03 -13.57 -10.82
CA GLY A 46 12.93 -14.43 -10.05
C GLY A 46 12.25 -15.10 -8.85
N ASP A 47 13.06 -15.65 -7.94
CA ASP A 47 12.56 -16.30 -6.75
C ASP A 47 12.16 -15.27 -5.68
N ILE A 48 10.85 -15.10 -5.48
CA ILE A 48 10.30 -14.24 -4.45
C ILE A 48 10.75 -14.64 -3.04
N MET A 49 11.06 -15.91 -2.79
CA MET A 49 11.48 -16.40 -1.47
C MET A 49 12.82 -15.80 -1.05
N GLU A 50 13.73 -15.54 -2.00
CA GLU A 50 14.97 -14.82 -1.72
C GLU A 50 14.70 -13.36 -1.35
N THR A 51 13.74 -12.73 -2.04
CA THR A 51 13.34 -11.34 -1.77
C THR A 51 12.72 -11.21 -0.38
N ILE A 52 11.90 -12.17 0.04
CA ILE A 52 11.35 -12.25 1.40
C ILE A 52 12.48 -12.35 2.43
N LYS A 53 13.47 -13.22 2.20
CA LYS A 53 14.64 -13.35 3.08
C LYS A 53 15.43 -12.04 3.15
N LYS A 54 15.63 -11.35 2.03
CA LYS A 54 16.28 -10.02 2.00
C LYS A 54 15.53 -9.01 2.89
N CYS A 55 14.21 -8.90 2.74
CA CYS A 55 13.39 -8.01 3.57
C CYS A 55 13.47 -8.36 5.06
N LYS A 56 13.41 -9.65 5.39
CA LYS A 56 13.55 -10.16 6.77
C LYS A 56 14.90 -9.79 7.39
N ASN A 57 16.00 -10.02 6.65
CA ASN A 57 17.35 -9.69 7.09
C ASN A 57 17.53 -8.19 7.33
N SER A 58 16.87 -7.37 6.49
CA SER A 58 16.83 -5.90 6.63
C SER A 58 15.85 -5.40 7.70
N LYS A 59 15.25 -6.30 8.49
CA LYS A 59 14.27 -6.02 9.56
C LYS A 59 13.09 -5.18 9.08
N ILE A 60 12.65 -5.41 7.83
CA ILE A 60 11.50 -4.72 7.24
C ILE A 60 10.25 -5.52 7.55
N ARG A 61 9.28 -4.90 8.22
CA ARG A 61 7.99 -5.49 8.55
C ARG A 61 6.98 -5.21 7.44
N CYS A 62 6.53 -6.25 6.74
CA CYS A 62 5.59 -6.11 5.63
C CYS A 62 4.20 -6.59 6.03
N SER A 63 3.20 -5.69 5.97
CA SER A 63 1.79 -6.03 6.14
C SER A 63 1.08 -5.92 4.80
N ILE A 64 0.13 -6.81 4.54
CA ILE A 64 -0.57 -6.88 3.25
C ILE A 64 -2.07 -6.88 3.47
N ALA A 65 -2.77 -6.01 2.76
CA ALA A 65 -4.22 -5.98 2.65
C ALA A 65 -4.63 -6.51 1.28
N GLY A 66 -5.19 -7.72 1.24
CA GLY A 66 -5.82 -8.31 0.06
C GLY A 66 -7.23 -7.77 -0.17
N LEU A 67 -7.58 -7.46 -1.43
CA LEU A 67 -8.93 -7.02 -1.83
C LEU A 67 -9.80 -8.12 -2.45
N SER A 68 -9.23 -9.28 -2.76
CA SER A 68 -9.96 -10.37 -3.42
C SER A 68 -9.85 -11.64 -2.59
N ALA A 69 -9.02 -12.61 -3.00
CA ALA A 69 -8.86 -13.86 -2.27
C ALA A 69 -7.61 -13.86 -1.39
N GLU A 70 -7.59 -14.77 -0.41
CA GLU A 70 -6.39 -15.09 0.35
C GLU A 70 -5.35 -15.75 -0.56
N MET A 71 -4.14 -15.20 -0.56
CA MET A 71 -2.99 -15.77 -1.26
C MET A 71 -1.97 -16.30 -0.26
N PHE A 72 -1.54 -17.54 -0.49
CA PHE A 72 -0.52 -18.20 0.33
C PHE A 72 0.76 -17.37 0.43
N ILE A 73 1.25 -16.85 -0.70
CA ILE A 73 2.50 -16.09 -0.73
C ILE A 73 2.40 -14.78 0.06
N CYS A 74 1.27 -14.06 -0.03
CA CYS A 74 1.03 -12.84 0.74
C CYS A 74 1.01 -13.11 2.25
N LYS A 75 0.38 -14.22 2.67
CA LYS A 75 0.39 -14.66 4.06
C LYS A 75 1.81 -14.99 4.52
N HIS A 76 2.56 -15.72 3.69
CA HIS A 76 3.94 -16.12 3.99
C HIS A 76 4.86 -14.90 4.16
N ILE A 77 4.76 -13.89 3.28
CA ILE A 77 5.50 -12.62 3.40
C ILE A 77 5.25 -11.97 4.76
N CYS A 78 3.99 -11.82 5.15
CA CYS A 78 3.63 -11.20 6.42
C CYS A 78 4.15 -12.00 7.62
N GLN A 79 4.08 -13.33 7.58
CA GLN A 79 4.56 -14.19 8.66
C GLN A 79 6.08 -14.11 8.81
N GLU A 80 6.83 -14.17 7.71
CA GLU A 80 8.30 -14.14 7.75
C GLU A 80 8.85 -12.77 8.16
N THR A 81 8.15 -11.69 7.81
CA THR A 81 8.56 -10.31 8.13
C THR A 81 7.95 -9.77 9.43
N GLY A 82 7.08 -10.54 10.10
CA GLY A 82 6.41 -10.12 11.35
C GLY A 82 5.29 -9.09 11.16
N GLY A 83 4.76 -8.94 9.95
CA GLY A 83 3.61 -8.09 9.65
C GLY A 83 2.27 -8.83 9.79
N SER A 84 1.23 -8.24 9.20
CA SER A 84 -0.13 -8.79 9.27
C SER A 84 -0.75 -8.89 7.89
N TYR A 85 -1.39 -10.03 7.61
CA TYR A 85 -2.17 -10.23 6.40
C TYR A 85 -3.66 -10.14 6.70
N SER A 86 -4.40 -9.37 5.90
CA SER A 86 -5.86 -9.29 6.00
C SER A 86 -6.50 -9.29 4.62
N VAL A 87 -7.64 -9.95 4.47
CA VAL A 87 -8.42 -9.97 3.22
C VAL A 87 -9.73 -9.22 3.43
N ALA A 88 -10.12 -8.42 2.45
CA ALA A 88 -11.44 -7.79 2.41
C ALA A 88 -12.40 -8.74 1.70
N LEU A 89 -13.46 -9.18 2.39
CA LEU A 89 -14.42 -10.16 1.86
C LEU A 89 -15.71 -9.50 1.33
N ASP A 90 -15.97 -8.26 1.73
CA ASP A 90 -17.19 -7.51 1.44
C ASP A 90 -16.89 -6.19 0.71
N GLU A 91 -17.81 -5.74 -0.15
CA GLU A 91 -17.63 -4.52 -0.95
C GLU A 91 -17.38 -3.27 -0.09
N VAL A 92 -17.96 -3.22 1.11
CA VAL A 92 -17.79 -2.11 2.06
C VAL A 92 -16.37 -2.12 2.64
N SER A 93 -15.84 -3.27 3.06
CA SER A 93 -14.47 -3.37 3.53
C SER A 93 -13.44 -3.19 2.42
N ILE A 94 -13.73 -3.60 1.18
CA ILE A 94 -12.90 -3.30 0.01
C ILE A 94 -12.80 -1.79 -0.18
N HIS A 95 -13.94 -1.08 -0.16
CA HIS A 95 -13.96 0.37 -0.32
C HIS A 95 -13.25 1.08 0.84
N TYR A 96 -13.50 0.65 2.08
CA TYR A 96 -12.89 1.23 3.28
C TYR A 96 -11.39 0.99 3.33
N LYS A 97 -10.91 -0.26 3.15
CA LYS A 97 -9.47 -0.55 3.13
C LYS A 97 -8.77 0.21 2.00
N LYS A 98 -9.34 0.23 0.79
CA LYS A 98 -8.80 1.04 -0.30
C LYS A 98 -8.73 2.52 0.06
N TYR A 99 -9.74 3.07 0.72
CA TYR A 99 -9.76 4.47 1.15
C TYR A 99 -8.71 4.75 2.23
N VAL A 100 -8.69 3.97 3.30
CA VAL A 100 -7.75 4.12 4.44
C VAL A 100 -6.31 3.97 3.96
N LEU A 101 -6.01 2.97 3.13
CA LEU A 101 -4.65 2.73 2.64
C LEU A 101 -4.17 3.82 1.68
N ASN A 102 -5.04 4.34 0.81
CA ASN A 102 -4.70 5.50 -0.01
C ASN A 102 -4.35 6.73 0.84
N LYS A 103 -5.03 6.91 1.98
CA LYS A 103 -4.69 7.99 2.91
C LYS A 103 -3.39 7.72 3.66
N LEU A 104 -3.19 6.49 4.12
CA LEU A 104 -2.01 6.12 4.92
C LEU A 104 -0.72 6.15 4.10
N PHE A 105 -0.76 5.69 2.84
CA PHE A 105 0.39 5.78 1.92
C PHE A 105 0.79 7.24 1.66
N LEU A 106 -0.20 8.14 1.51
CA LEU A 106 0.05 9.59 1.44
C LEU A 106 0.68 10.13 2.73
N VAL A 107 0.29 9.62 3.90
CA VAL A 107 0.80 10.07 5.21
C VAL A 107 2.23 9.58 5.46
N VAL A 108 2.56 8.33 5.14
CA VAL A 108 3.93 7.80 5.27
C VAL A 108 4.90 8.56 4.35
N THR A 109 4.47 8.91 3.13
CA THR A 109 5.26 9.75 2.21
C THR A 109 5.42 11.20 2.71
N LEU A 110 4.48 11.71 3.51
CA LEU A 110 4.52 13.08 4.04
C LEU A 110 5.24 13.20 5.39
N CYS A 111 5.53 12.08 6.07
CA CYS A 111 6.17 12.09 7.38
C CYS A 111 7.70 12.27 7.30
N GLU A 112 8.30 12.04 6.13
CA GLU A 112 9.69 12.44 5.87
C GLU A 112 9.72 13.88 5.36
N MET A 113 9.82 14.84 6.29
CA MET A 113 10.08 16.21 5.91
C MET A 113 11.54 16.37 5.46
N GLY A 114 11.78 16.60 4.17
CA GLY A 114 13.04 17.18 3.71
C GLY A 114 13.39 16.96 2.24
N VAL A 115 13.01 17.92 1.39
CA VAL A 115 13.48 18.16 0.01
C VAL A 115 12.82 17.30 -1.09
N ILE A 116 12.50 17.96 -2.21
CA ILE A 116 11.37 17.70 -3.10
C ILE A 116 11.87 17.47 -4.55
N TRP A 117 11.01 16.79 -5.33
CA TRP A 117 10.69 16.98 -6.76
C TRP A 117 11.20 15.87 -7.68
N ILE A 118 10.31 14.94 -8.05
CA ILE A 118 9.98 14.63 -9.45
C ILE A 118 8.72 13.73 -9.60
N ILE A 119 8.20 13.09 -8.54
CA ILE A 119 7.01 12.21 -8.68
C ILE A 119 5.84 12.66 -7.77
N GLN A 120 5.30 13.87 -7.98
CA GLN A 120 4.06 14.30 -7.28
C GLN A 120 3.03 15.06 -8.13
N ASP A 121 3.19 15.17 -9.45
CA ASP A 121 2.32 16.08 -10.22
C ASP A 121 0.99 15.48 -10.72
N ILE A 122 0.80 14.15 -10.70
CA ILE A 122 -0.45 13.53 -11.17
C ILE A 122 -1.46 13.27 -10.04
N HIS A 123 -1.00 12.90 -8.84
CA HIS A 123 -1.90 12.48 -7.76
C HIS A 123 -2.54 13.65 -7.00
N ARG A 124 -1.90 14.82 -6.95
CA ARG A 124 -2.39 15.97 -6.16
C ARG A 124 -3.70 16.56 -6.69
N LYS A 125 -3.88 16.59 -8.01
CA LYS A 125 -5.12 17.12 -8.66
C LYS A 125 -6.34 16.23 -8.42
N ILE A 126 -6.15 14.91 -8.37
CA ILE A 126 -7.23 13.96 -8.10
C ILE A 126 -7.61 13.99 -6.62
N TYR A 127 -6.62 14.02 -5.74
CA TYR A 127 -6.85 13.99 -4.29
C TYR A 127 -7.57 15.26 -3.79
N ILE A 128 -7.20 16.44 -4.30
CA ILE A 128 -7.90 17.70 -4.01
C ILE A 128 -9.36 17.64 -4.50
N LYS A 129 -9.61 17.14 -5.72
CA LYS A 129 -10.99 16.98 -6.23
C LYS A 129 -11.82 15.98 -5.42
N MET A 130 -11.22 14.90 -4.93
CA MET A 130 -11.91 13.91 -4.07
C MET A 130 -12.25 14.49 -2.70
N LEU A 131 -11.31 15.20 -2.06
CA LEU A 131 -11.55 15.88 -0.78
C LEU A 131 -12.67 16.93 -0.89
N TYR A 132 -12.68 17.74 -1.95
CA TYR A 132 -13.76 18.68 -2.20
C TYR A 132 -15.11 17.99 -2.40
N LYS A 133 -15.17 16.86 -3.14
CA LYS A 133 -16.39 16.08 -3.31
C LYS A 133 -16.87 15.44 -1.99
N TRP A 134 -15.96 14.98 -1.15
CA TRP A 134 -16.32 14.39 0.14
C TRP A 134 -16.79 15.44 1.14
N ALA A 135 -16.12 16.59 1.23
CA ALA A 135 -16.55 17.71 2.06
C ALA A 135 -17.94 18.22 1.64
N THR A 136 -18.19 18.37 0.34
CA THR A 136 -19.51 18.78 -0.17
C THR A 136 -20.58 17.70 0.03
N TRP A 137 -20.25 16.42 -0.11
CA TRP A 137 -21.19 15.33 0.19
C TRP A 137 -21.54 15.25 1.68
N LYS A 138 -20.55 15.46 2.56
CA LYS A 138 -20.73 15.45 4.02
C LYS A 138 -21.62 16.62 4.48
N GLU A 139 -21.42 17.81 3.92
CA GLU A 139 -22.28 18.98 4.20
C GLU A 139 -23.73 18.73 3.75
N ARG A 140 -23.91 18.04 2.61
CA ARG A 140 -25.23 17.74 2.03
C ARG A 140 -26.00 16.64 2.77
N ASN A 141 -25.28 15.71 3.40
CA ASN A 141 -25.85 14.55 4.11
C ASN A 141 -25.66 14.62 5.62
N ARG A 142 -25.57 15.83 6.18
CA ARG A 142 -25.40 16.08 7.61
C ARG A 142 -26.45 15.40 8.50
N ARG A 143 -27.67 15.20 7.98
CA ARG A 143 -28.78 14.49 8.65
C ARG A 143 -28.61 12.97 8.78
N ILE A 144 -27.62 12.36 8.14
CA ILE A 144 -27.35 10.91 8.23
C ILE A 144 -26.36 10.60 9.38
N PHE A 145 -25.67 11.61 9.90
CA PHE A 145 -24.61 11.48 10.90
C PHE A 145 -24.90 12.20 12.23
N GLU A 146 -26.16 12.64 12.44
CA GLU A 146 -26.75 12.99 13.74
C GLU A 146 -27.70 11.87 14.15
#